data_AF-A0A5N4B0M1-F1
#
_entry.id   AF-A0A5N4B0M1-F1
#
_cell.length_a   1.000
_cell.length_b   1.000
_cell.length_c   1.000
_cell.angle_alpha   90.00
_cell.angle_beta   90.00
_cell.angle_gamma   90.00
#
_symmetry.space_group_name_H-M   'P 1'
#
loop_
_entity.id
_entity.type
_entity.pdbx_description
1 polymer ?
#
loop_
_entity_poly.entity_id
_entity_poly.type
_entity_poly.pdbx_seq_one_letter_code
_entity_poly.pdbx_strand_id
1 'polypeptide(L)'
;MTPITAPDTDAKRAYNIAHRSVRNVIERLNGVLKTRFRCLLKHRVLHYSPPVAAKIVNSCAVLHNMCILHGDQALIDDVPEDEYVQDEHDQQQLQNGHERYQGEQVRTRIVRMYFN
;
A
#
# COMPACT_ATOMS: atom_id res chain seq x y z
N MET A 1 -4.53 5.37 4.58
CA MET A 1 -5.29 5.02 5.80
C MET A 1 -4.29 4.71 6.91
N THR A 2 -4.46 5.24 8.12
CA THR A 2 -3.44 5.19 9.18
C THR A 2 -3.85 4.27 10.34
N PRO A 3 -2.88 3.58 10.97
CA PRO A 3 -3.16 2.78 12.16
C PRO A 3 -3.71 3.64 13.32
N ILE A 4 -4.45 3.00 14.22
CA ILE A 4 -4.94 3.63 15.45
C ILE A 4 -3.81 3.59 16.48
N THR A 5 -3.32 4.76 16.91
CA THR A 5 -2.18 4.88 17.83
C THR A 5 -2.46 4.32 19.23
N ALA A 6 -3.68 4.46 19.73
CA ALA A 6 -4.10 3.98 21.05
C ALA A 6 -5.42 3.20 20.93
N PRO A 7 -5.39 1.91 20.55
CA PRO A 7 -6.59 1.09 20.43
C PRO A 7 -7.11 0.66 21.81
N ASP A 8 -8.03 1.45 22.35
CA ASP A 8 -8.70 1.25 23.64
C ASP A 8 -9.69 0.06 23.69
N THR A 9 -10.12 -0.44 22.53
CA THR A 9 -11.17 -1.46 22.37
C THR A 9 -10.65 -2.63 21.53
N ASP A 10 -11.23 -3.83 21.72
CA ASP A 10 -10.87 -5.02 20.95
C ASP A 10 -11.14 -4.84 19.45
N ALA A 11 -12.25 -4.21 19.08
CA ALA A 11 -12.54 -3.83 17.70
C ALA A 11 -11.42 -2.98 17.06
N LYS A 12 -10.88 -1.99 17.77
CA LYS A 12 -9.77 -1.15 17.28
C LYS A 12 -8.46 -1.95 17.17
N ARG A 13 -8.21 -2.89 18.09
CA ARG A 13 -7.06 -3.80 18.02
C ARG A 13 -7.17 -4.74 16.81
N ALA A 14 -8.33 -5.36 16.61
CA ALA A 14 -8.61 -6.24 15.47
C ALA A 14 -8.47 -5.48 14.13
N TYR A 15 -8.97 -4.25 14.06
CA TYR A 15 -8.74 -3.37 12.92
C TYR A 15 -7.25 -3.16 12.64
N ASN A 16 -6.44 -2.84 13.65
CA ASN A 16 -5.00 -2.62 13.44
C ASN A 16 -4.29 -3.88 12.95
N ILE A 17 -4.67 -5.07 13.43
CA ILE A 17 -4.15 -6.36 12.97
C ILE A 17 -4.49 -6.57 11.49
N ALA A 18 -5.76 -6.41 11.12
CA ALA A 18 -6.20 -6.54 9.73
C ALA A 18 -5.52 -5.50 8.82
N HIS A 19 -5.43 -4.24 9.28
CA HIS A 19 -4.78 -3.16 8.56
C HIS A 19 -3.30 -3.45 8.30
N ARG A 20 -2.57 -3.98 9.28
CA ARG A 20 -1.17 -4.42 9.11
C ARG A 20 -1.06 -5.53 8.08
N SER A 21 -1.93 -6.54 8.16
CA SER A 21 -1.92 -7.66 7.22
C SER A 21 -2.15 -7.20 5.78
N VAL A 22 -3.14 -6.34 5.55
CA VAL A 22 -3.41 -5.76 4.23
C VAL A 22 -2.23 -4.91 3.75
N ARG A 23 -1.64 -4.08 4.63
CA ARG A 23 -0.48 -3.27 4.27
C ARG A 23 0.69 -4.12 3.80
N ASN A 24 1.01 -5.19 4.53
CA ASN A 24 2.08 -6.11 4.17
C ASN A 24 1.87 -6.66 2.74
N VAL A 25 0.66 -7.15 2.41
CA VAL A 25 0.36 -7.66 1.06
C VAL A 25 0.56 -6.59 -0.02
N ILE A 26 0.11 -5.36 0.22
CA ILE A 26 0.25 -4.25 -0.74
C ILE A 26 1.71 -3.80 -0.89
N GLU A 27 2.46 -3.73 0.21
CA GLU A 27 3.88 -3.39 0.21
C GLU A 27 4.70 -4.44 -0.55
N ARG A 28 4.40 -5.73 -0.32
CA ARG A 28 4.96 -6.86 -1.09
C ARG A 28 4.67 -6.74 -2.58
N LEU A 29 3.41 -6.54 -2.95
CA LEU A 29 3.02 -6.35 -4.35
C LEU A 29 3.76 -5.16 -4.99
N ASN A 30 3.86 -4.04 -4.28
CA ASN A 30 4.58 -2.86 -4.77
C ASN A 30 6.07 -3.14 -4.98
N GLY A 31 6.70 -3.91 -4.09
CA GLY A 31 8.08 -4.39 -4.26
C GLY A 31 8.24 -5.20 -5.54
N VAL A 32 7.42 -6.24 -5.72
CA VAL A 32 7.43 -7.10 -6.92
C VAL A 32 7.25 -6.28 -8.20
N LEU A 33 6.29 -5.36 -8.23
CA LEU A 33 6.04 -4.52 -9.41
C LEU A 33 7.21 -3.59 -9.70
N LYS A 34 7.83 -2.97 -8.67
CA LYS A 34 9.01 -2.11 -8.83
C LYS A 34 10.23 -2.89 -9.33
N THR A 35 10.44 -4.13 -8.86
CA THR A 35 11.51 -5.01 -9.31
C THR A 35 11.31 -5.44 -10.76
N ARG A 36 10.08 -5.82 -11.14
CA ARG A 36 9.76 -6.26 -12.51
C ARG A 36 9.81 -5.10 -13.52
N PHE A 37 9.22 -3.97 -13.17
CA PHE A 37 8.99 -2.85 -14.07
C PHE A 37 9.81 -1.64 -13.63
N ARG A 38 10.97 -1.47 -14.28
CA ARG A 38 11.87 -0.33 -14.01
C ARG A 38 11.23 1.05 -14.17
N CYS A 39 10.10 1.15 -14.88
CA CYS A 39 9.34 2.39 -14.98
C CYS A 39 8.71 2.83 -13.65
N LEU A 40 8.60 1.95 -12.65
CA LEU A 40 8.06 2.26 -11.32
C LEU A 40 9.14 2.60 -10.28
N LEU A 41 10.42 2.52 -10.63
CA LEU A 41 11.52 2.78 -9.69
C LEU A 41 11.64 4.29 -9.36
N LYS A 42 11.87 4.58 -8.07
CA LYS A 42 11.93 5.95 -7.49
C LYS A 42 12.93 6.89 -8.18
N HIS A 43 14.05 6.37 -8.69
CA HIS A 43 15.04 7.16 -9.44
C HIS A 43 14.51 7.68 -10.78
N ARG A 44 13.34 7.20 -11.22
CA ARG A 44 12.61 7.70 -12.38
C ARG A 44 11.27 8.23 -11.87
N VAL A 45 11.31 9.36 -11.16
CA VAL A 45 10.10 10.08 -10.74
C VAL A 45 9.16 10.13 -11.95
N LEU A 46 7.97 9.54 -11.82
CA LEU A 46 6.99 9.56 -12.88
C LEU A 46 6.61 11.03 -13.11
N HIS A 47 7.10 11.63 -14.20
CA HIS A 47 6.75 12.98 -14.63
C HIS A 47 5.32 13.05 -15.23
N TYR A 48 4.40 12.29 -14.64
CA TYR A 48 3.05 12.12 -15.15
C TYR A 48 2.04 12.63 -14.12
N SER A 49 0.93 13.16 -14.62
CA SER A 49 -0.20 13.51 -13.77
C SER A 49 -0.76 12.27 -13.07
N PRO A 50 -1.41 12.41 -11.90
CA PRO A 50 -1.96 11.26 -11.16
C PRO A 50 -2.83 10.31 -12.00
N PRO A 51 -3.71 10.80 -12.92
CA PRO A 51 -4.48 9.92 -13.78
C PRO A 51 -3.63 9.06 -14.73
N VAL A 52 -2.53 9.61 -15.24
CA VAL A 52 -1.63 8.88 -16.16
C VAL A 52 -0.76 7.91 -15.38
N ALA A 53 -0.25 8.31 -14.20
CA ALA A 53 0.47 7.42 -13.29
C ALA A 53 -0.39 6.19 -12.91
N ALA A 54 -1.68 6.39 -12.61
CA ALA A 54 -2.60 5.30 -12.31
C ALA A 54 -2.73 4.31 -13.49
N LYS A 55 -2.79 4.80 -14.74
CA LYS A 55 -2.83 3.95 -15.94
C LYS A 55 -1.54 3.13 -16.12
N ILE A 56 -0.38 3.71 -15.83
CA ILE A 56 0.91 3.00 -15.87
C ILE A 56 0.93 1.88 -14.84
N VAL A 57 0.56 2.16 -13.59
CA VAL A 57 0.48 1.15 -12.52
C VAL A 57 -0.49 0.03 -12.88
N ASN A 58 -1.68 0.36 -13.39
CA ASN A 58 -2.66 -0.63 -13.81
C ASN A 58 -2.14 -1.52 -14.95
N SER A 59 -1.45 -0.93 -15.92
CA SER A 59 -0.83 -1.67 -17.03
C SER A 59 0.24 -2.65 -16.51
N CYS A 60 1.05 -2.24 -15.54
CA CYS A 60 2.04 -3.10 -14.89
C CYS A 60 1.38 -4.28 -14.17
N ALA A 61 0.26 -4.06 -13.48
CA ALA A 61 -0.49 -5.13 -12.82
C ALA A 61 -1.06 -6.14 -13.83
N VAL A 62 -1.65 -5.67 -14.94
CA VAL A 62 -2.15 -6.55 -16.01
C VAL A 62 -1.02 -7.38 -16.61
N LEU A 63 0.12 -6.76 -16.94
CA LEU A 63 1.28 -7.46 -17.50
C LEU A 63 1.86 -8.47 -16.51
N HIS A 64 1.92 -8.13 -15.21
CA HIS A 64 2.34 -9.05 -14.17
C HIS A 64 1.45 -10.29 -14.11
N ASN A 65 0.13 -10.12 -14.15
CA ASN A 65 -0.81 -11.24 -14.17
C ASN A 65 -0.64 -12.12 -15.42
N MET A 66 -0.36 -11.50 -16.58
CA MET A 66 -0.04 -12.26 -17.79
C MET A 66 1.26 -13.06 -17.62
N CYS A 67 2.31 -12.51 -17.02
CA CYS A 67 3.53 -13.25 -16.71
C CYS A 67 3.26 -14.46 -15.82
N ILE A 68 2.49 -14.29 -14.73
CA ILE A 68 2.10 -15.39 -13.83
C ILE A 68 1.36 -16.48 -14.61
N LEU A 69 0.39 -16.11 -15.45
CA LEU A 69 -0.39 -17.05 -16.25
C LEU A 69 0.48 -17.90 -17.18
N HIS A 70 1.60 -17.34 -17.66
CA HIS A 70 2.54 -18.02 -18.56
C HIS A 70 3.70 -18.69 -17.81
N GLY A 71 3.64 -18.80 -16.48
CA GLY A 71 4.65 -19.51 -15.67
C GLY A 71 5.91 -18.69 -15.35
N ASP A 72 5.92 -17.38 -15.64
CA ASP A 72 7.00 -16.48 -15.22
C ASP A 72 6.75 -16.00 -13.78
N GLN A 73 7.08 -16.88 -12.83
CA GLN A 73 6.96 -16.66 -11.38
C GLN A 73 8.20 -16.02 -10.76
N ALA A 74 9.22 -15.66 -11.55
CA ALA A 74 10.61 -15.40 -11.12
C ALA A 74 10.83 -14.24 -10.12
N LEU A 75 9.81 -13.57 -9.61
CA LEU A 75 9.95 -12.36 -8.78
C LEU A 75 9.18 -12.39 -7.46
N ILE A 76 8.58 -13.52 -7.06
CA ILE A 76 7.81 -13.60 -5.81
C ILE A 76 8.68 -14.04 -4.62
N ASP A 77 9.76 -14.78 -4.86
CA ASP A 77 10.52 -15.47 -3.80
C ASP A 77 11.79 -14.74 -3.31
N ASP A 78 12.26 -13.70 -4.02
CA ASP A 78 13.60 -13.12 -3.79
C ASP A 78 13.60 -11.68 -3.25
N VAL A 79 12.48 -11.19 -2.70
CA VAL A 79 12.46 -9.89 -2.00
C VAL A 79 12.54 -10.15 -0.50
N PRO A 80 13.71 -9.95 0.16
CA PRO A 80 13.82 -10.08 1.61
C PRO A 80 12.77 -9.20 2.29
N GLU A 81 12.12 -9.70 3.35
CA GLU A 81 11.19 -8.90 4.17
C GLU A 81 11.85 -7.62 4.72
N ASP A 82 13.17 -7.58 4.77
CA ASP A 82 13.96 -6.45 5.26
C ASP A 82 14.28 -5.40 4.17
N GLU A 83 14.03 -5.69 2.89
CA GLU A 83 14.27 -4.76 1.76
C GLU A 83 13.03 -3.94 1.39
N TYR A 84 11.90 -4.17 2.07
CA TYR A 84 10.84 -3.17 2.14
C TYR A 84 11.38 -2.00 2.94
N VAL A 85 12.03 -1.08 2.21
CA VAL A 85 12.21 0.29 2.69
C VAL A 85 10.85 0.70 3.21
N GLN A 86 10.70 0.79 4.53
CA GLN A 86 9.64 1.59 5.11
C GLN A 86 9.81 2.92 4.41
N ASP A 87 8.92 3.22 3.45
CA ASP A 87 8.88 4.55 2.88
C ASP A 87 8.64 5.44 4.10
N GLU A 88 9.70 6.12 4.57
CA GLU A 88 9.66 7.10 5.67
C GLU A 88 8.69 8.26 5.34
N HIS A 89 7.99 8.17 4.21
CA HIS A 89 6.87 8.99 3.79
C HIS A 89 5.63 8.91 4.67
N ASP A 90 5.48 7.94 5.57
CA ASP A 90 4.37 7.95 6.53
C ASP A 90 4.52 9.05 7.62
N GLN A 91 5.67 9.75 7.68
CA GLN A 91 5.89 10.83 8.67
C GLN A 91 5.89 12.26 8.11
N GLN A 92 5.81 12.48 6.79
CA GLN A 92 5.80 13.84 6.20
C GLN A 92 4.51 14.16 5.42
N GLN A 93 3.36 14.03 6.06
CA GLN A 93 2.15 14.72 5.62
C GLN A 93 1.44 15.37 6.81
N LEU A 94 1.85 16.60 7.15
CA LEU A 94 1.18 17.38 8.18
C LEU A 94 1.07 18.84 7.77
N GLN A 95 0.10 19.17 6.91
CA GLN A 95 -0.38 20.56 6.80
C GLN A 95 -1.90 20.77 6.74
N ASN A 96 -2.77 19.74 6.66
CA ASN A 96 -4.24 19.97 6.62
C ASN A 96 -5.02 19.21 7.70
N GLY A 97 -5.50 19.92 8.73
CA GLY A 97 -6.36 19.36 9.78
C GLY A 97 -7.68 18.76 9.26
N HIS A 98 -8.18 19.26 8.12
CA HIS A 98 -9.41 18.77 7.49
C HIS A 98 -9.27 17.34 6.95
N GLU A 99 -8.14 17.00 6.32
CA GLU A 99 -7.87 15.66 5.78
C GLU A 99 -7.69 14.63 6.89
N ARG A 100 -7.02 15.02 8.00
CA ARG A 100 -6.88 14.16 9.17
C ARG A 100 -8.25 13.80 9.76
N TYR A 101 -9.13 14.78 9.88
CA TYR A 101 -10.48 14.58 10.39
C TYR A 101 -11.31 13.64 9.50
N GLN A 102 -11.27 13.83 8.18
CA GLN A 102 -11.96 12.94 7.24
C GLN A 102 -11.42 11.51 7.30
N GLY A 103 -10.11 11.33 7.33
CA GLY A 103 -9.47 10.01 7.44
C GLY A 103 -9.85 9.28 8.73
N GLU A 104 -9.97 10.02 9.83
CA GLU A 104 -10.41 9.48 11.12
C GLU A 104 -11.88 9.05 11.09
N GLN A 105 -12.76 9.83 10.45
CA GLN A 105 -14.16 9.46 10.30
C GLN A 105 -14.34 8.17 9.47
N VAL A 106 -13.63 8.07 8.34
CA VAL A 106 -13.64 6.86 7.50
C VAL A 106 -13.16 5.65 8.29
N ARG A 107 -12.04 5.78 9.01
CA ARG A 107 -11.51 4.71 9.85
C ARG A 107 -12.49 4.30 10.95
N THR A 108 -13.09 5.27 11.63
CA THR A 108 -14.08 5.01 12.70
C THR A 108 -15.29 4.26 12.15
N ARG A 109 -15.75 4.64 10.96
CA ARG A 109 -16.84 3.95 10.26
C ARG A 109 -16.46 2.51 9.91
N ILE A 110 -15.25 2.27 9.40
CA ILE A 110 -14.76 0.91 9.08
C ILE A 110 -14.72 0.04 10.35
N VAL A 111 -14.15 0.55 11.45
CA VAL A 111 -14.12 -0.16 12.73
C VAL A 111 -15.53 -0.56 13.14
N ARG A 112 -16.47 0.39 13.19
CA ARG A 112 -17.86 0.13 13.60
C ARG A 112 -18.60 -0.86 12.69
N MET A 113 -18.30 -0.89 11.40
CA MET A 113 -19.02 -1.73 10.43
C MET A 113 -18.50 -3.16 10.37
N TYR A 114 -17.20 -3.37 10.62
CA TYR A 114 -16.54 -4.64 10.32
C TYR A 114 -15.81 -5.28 11.50
N PHE A 115 -15.69 -4.59 12.64
CA PHE A 115 -14.95 -5.08 13.81
C PHE A 115 -15.81 -4.88 15.07
N ASN A 116 -16.13 -5.98 15.77
CA ASN A 116 -16.92 -6.01 17.01
C ASN A 116 -16.02 -6.14 18.23
#